data_AF-A0A5P2FXP1-F1
#
_entry.id   AF-A0A5P2FXP1-F1
#
_cell.length_a   1.000
_cell.length_b   1.000
_cell.length_c   1.000
_cell.angle_alpha   90.00
_cell.angle_beta   90.00
_cell.angle_gamma   90.00
#
_symmetry.space_group_name_H-M   'P 1'
#
loop_
_entity.id
_entity.type
_entity.pdbx_description
1 polymer ?
#
loop_
_entity_poly.entity_id
_entity_poly.type
_entity_poly.pdbx_seq_one_letter_code
_entity_poly.pdbx_strand_id
1 'polypeptide(L)'
;MNDNDIYKIISEELLKQNFEFTRYFLDRFTLIYENEKIKIERIDRDDGENIFVYVPIKNEPFYLRFCLNKKQQDIHDVDTEPGVKLFLWQTSELLSLKELVSIDELNPIKTWNLGDKHPRFSDLLMDNSGIKYEPNSEPDSLEDKISLLLNNIEKSRNVGLFFENEISFNIQCFIDYYYENQLLGNFILSRGIVKKMMQFNIEIEFNIAAWGKSF
;
A
#
# COMPACT_ATOMS: atom_id res chain seq x y z
N MET A 1 11.06 22.25 -5.41
CA MET A 1 9.66 22.69 -5.43
C MET A 1 9.06 22.42 -4.06
N ASN A 2 8.37 23.40 -3.47
CA ASN A 2 7.70 23.22 -2.18
C ASN A 2 6.24 22.78 -2.37
N ASP A 3 5.58 22.40 -1.28
CA ASP A 3 4.23 21.85 -1.32
C ASP A 3 3.20 22.87 -1.83
N ASN A 4 3.34 24.16 -1.47
CA ASN A 4 2.44 25.20 -1.97
C ASN A 4 2.53 25.36 -3.50
N ASP A 5 3.73 25.24 -4.07
CA ASP A 5 3.92 25.27 -5.53
C ASP A 5 3.18 24.08 -6.17
N ILE A 6 3.33 22.88 -5.59
CA ILE A 6 2.66 21.65 -6.06
C ILE A 6 1.14 21.81 -6.02
N TYR A 7 0.61 22.27 -4.88
CA TYR A 7 -0.82 22.52 -4.73
C TYR A 7 -1.34 23.49 -5.78
N LYS A 8 -0.60 24.57 -6.06
CA LYS A 8 -0.98 25.56 -7.06
C LYS A 8 -1.01 24.94 -8.46
N ILE A 9 0.04 24.22 -8.86
CA ILE A 9 0.13 23.59 -10.18
C ILE A 9 -1.01 22.60 -10.40
N ILE A 10 -1.28 21.73 -9.42
CA ILE A 10 -2.37 20.75 -9.50
C ILE A 10 -3.72 21.43 -9.53
N SER A 11 -3.93 22.44 -8.68
CA SER A 11 -5.20 23.17 -8.65
C SER A 11 -5.47 23.90 -9.97
N GLU A 12 -4.43 24.46 -10.60
CA GLU A 12 -4.54 25.06 -11.93
C GLU A 12 -4.91 24.04 -13.00
N GLU A 13 -4.33 22.84 -12.97
CA GLU A 13 -4.69 21.77 -13.90
C GLU A 13 -6.11 21.25 -13.66
N LEU A 14 -6.54 21.07 -12.40
CA LEU A 14 -7.91 20.64 -12.10
C LEU A 14 -8.97 21.67 -12.55
N LEU A 15 -8.62 22.95 -12.54
CA LEU A 15 -9.49 24.03 -13.01
C LEU A 15 -9.50 24.16 -14.54
N LYS A 16 -8.33 24.11 -15.19
CA LYS A 16 -8.19 24.35 -16.64
C LYS A 16 -8.35 23.09 -17.48
N GLN A 17 -8.04 21.93 -16.92
CA GLN A 17 -8.13 20.59 -17.53
C GLN A 17 -7.41 20.55 -18.88
N ASN A 18 -6.12 20.88 -18.88
CA ASN A 18 -5.32 20.95 -20.09
C ASN A 18 -5.01 19.55 -20.64
N PHE A 19 -4.87 18.56 -19.76
CA PHE A 19 -4.75 17.17 -20.17
C PHE A 19 -6.13 16.59 -20.49
N GLU A 20 -6.25 15.92 -21.64
CA GLU A 20 -7.48 15.23 -22.04
C GLU A 20 -7.89 14.18 -21.00
N PHE A 21 -6.90 13.50 -20.41
CA PHE A 21 -7.13 12.53 -19.35
C PHE A 21 -7.76 13.17 -18.10
N THR A 22 -7.26 14.33 -17.64
CA THR A 22 -7.87 15.05 -16.50
C THR A 22 -9.35 15.32 -16.74
N ARG A 23 -9.70 15.85 -17.92
CA ARG A 23 -11.09 16.14 -18.30
C ARG A 23 -11.95 14.89 -18.29
N TYR A 24 -11.49 13.87 -19.02
CA TYR A 24 -12.12 12.56 -19.09
C TYR A 24 -12.41 11.97 -17.69
N PHE A 25 -11.42 12.09 -16.81
CA PHE A 25 -11.44 11.51 -15.48
C PHE A 25 -12.40 12.24 -14.55
N LEU A 26 -12.37 13.58 -14.55
CA LEU A 26 -13.22 14.42 -13.71
C LEU A 26 -14.71 14.36 -14.12
N ASP A 27 -15.02 13.98 -15.36
CA ASP A 27 -16.39 13.71 -15.79
C ASP A 27 -17.02 12.48 -15.09
N ARG A 28 -16.20 11.57 -14.54
CA ARG A 28 -16.64 10.28 -13.97
C ARG A 28 -16.47 10.21 -12.46
N PHE A 29 -15.41 10.82 -11.97
CA PHE A 29 -14.93 10.68 -10.61
C PHE A 29 -14.98 11.99 -9.85
N THR A 30 -15.19 11.88 -8.54
CA THR A 30 -15.18 13.01 -7.62
C THR A 30 -13.93 12.92 -6.78
N LEU A 31 -13.07 13.94 -6.85
CA LEU A 31 -11.90 14.01 -5.98
C LEU A 31 -12.28 14.47 -4.57
N ILE A 32 -11.45 14.16 -3.58
CA ILE A 32 -11.68 14.55 -2.19
C ILE A 32 -11.02 15.91 -1.92
N TYR A 33 -11.75 16.80 -1.24
CA TYR A 33 -11.26 18.11 -0.82
C TYR A 33 -11.37 18.25 0.71
N GLU A 34 -10.37 18.87 1.33
CA GLU A 34 -10.33 19.20 2.75
C GLU A 34 -10.05 20.69 2.93
N ASN A 35 -10.88 21.40 3.68
CA ASN A 35 -10.78 22.85 3.88
C ASN A 35 -10.65 23.63 2.56
N GLU A 36 -11.51 23.30 1.58
CA GLU A 36 -11.56 23.89 0.23
C GLU A 36 -10.30 23.66 -0.63
N LYS A 37 -9.34 22.85 -0.16
CA LYS A 37 -8.16 22.44 -0.92
C LYS A 37 -8.27 20.99 -1.35
N ILE A 38 -7.71 20.65 -2.51
CA ILE A 38 -7.64 19.26 -2.93
C ILE A 38 -6.88 18.44 -1.87
N LYS A 39 -7.40 17.29 -1.47
CA LYS A 39 -6.66 16.40 -0.58
C LYS A 39 -5.51 15.78 -1.36
N ILE A 40 -4.31 15.79 -0.81
CA ILE A 40 -3.17 15.07 -1.34
C ILE A 40 -2.82 13.99 -0.33
N GLU A 41 -2.86 12.73 -0.74
CA GLU A 41 -2.61 11.59 0.15
C GLU A 41 -1.10 11.37 0.33
N ARG A 42 -0.31 11.60 -0.72
CA ARG A 42 1.15 11.56 -0.67
C ARG A 42 1.77 12.44 -1.75
N ILE A 43 2.95 12.98 -1.44
CA ILE A 43 3.86 13.58 -2.42
C ILE A 43 5.18 12.82 -2.35
N ASP A 44 5.47 12.04 -3.38
CA ASP A 44 6.73 11.33 -3.52
C ASP A 44 7.74 12.18 -4.31
N ARG A 45 8.96 12.31 -3.77
CA ARG A 45 10.05 13.10 -4.34
C ARG A 45 11.30 12.24 -4.59
N ASP A 46 11.22 10.93 -4.40
CA ASP A 46 12.40 10.05 -4.39
C ASP A 46 12.79 9.57 -5.81
N ASP A 47 11.98 9.86 -6.83
CA ASP A 47 12.30 9.55 -8.22
C ASP A 47 13.02 10.70 -8.94
N GLY A 48 14.35 10.73 -8.87
CA GLY A 48 15.19 11.55 -9.76
C GLY A 48 14.71 12.99 -9.97
N GLU A 49 14.22 13.30 -11.18
CA GLU A 49 13.71 14.62 -11.58
C GLU A 49 12.18 14.76 -11.50
N ASN A 50 11.48 13.73 -11.04
CA ASN A 50 10.02 13.67 -10.97
C ASN A 50 9.50 13.81 -9.54
N ILE A 51 8.30 14.37 -9.43
CA ILE A 51 7.51 14.38 -8.20
C ILE A 51 6.17 13.73 -8.53
N PHE A 52 5.81 12.68 -7.82
CA PHE A 52 4.51 12.03 -7.95
C PHE A 52 3.58 12.53 -6.86
N VAL A 53 2.37 12.91 -7.26
CA VAL A 53 1.35 13.42 -6.33
C VAL A 53 0.11 12.57 -6.44
N TYR A 54 -0.28 11.97 -5.32
CA TYR A 54 -1.39 11.03 -5.24
C TYR A 54 -2.61 11.73 -4.67
N VAL A 55 -3.65 11.86 -5.49
CA VAL A 55 -4.91 12.50 -5.13
C VAL A 55 -5.98 11.43 -4.97
N PRO A 56 -6.62 11.32 -3.79
CA PRO A 56 -7.61 10.29 -3.52
C PRO A 56 -8.94 10.63 -4.19
N ILE A 57 -9.63 9.57 -4.59
CA ILE A 57 -10.91 9.63 -5.29
C ILE A 57 -12.01 9.11 -4.36
N LYS A 58 -13.14 9.80 -4.34
CA LYS A 58 -14.26 9.45 -3.46
C LYS A 58 -14.82 8.08 -3.83
N ASN A 59 -14.87 7.19 -2.83
CA ASN A 59 -15.39 5.82 -2.92
C ASN A 59 -14.63 4.90 -3.88
N GLU A 60 -13.41 5.27 -4.29
CA GLU A 60 -12.57 4.43 -5.14
C GLU A 60 -11.29 4.06 -4.39
N PRO A 61 -10.75 2.85 -4.60
CA PRO A 61 -9.55 2.38 -3.91
C PRO A 61 -8.24 2.83 -4.57
N PHE A 62 -8.30 3.37 -5.79
CA PHE A 62 -7.14 3.86 -6.56
C PHE A 62 -7.04 5.39 -6.49
N TYR A 63 -5.97 5.94 -7.07
CA TYR A 63 -5.63 7.37 -7.00
C TYR A 63 -5.54 7.99 -8.38
N LEU A 64 -5.85 9.29 -8.48
CA LEU A 64 -5.42 10.13 -9.59
C LEU A 64 -3.99 10.58 -9.29
N ARG A 65 -3.05 10.31 -10.19
CA ARG A 65 -1.64 10.63 -10.01
C ARG A 65 -1.22 11.71 -10.98
N PHE A 66 -0.52 12.71 -10.47
CA PHE A 66 0.15 13.74 -11.26
C PHE A 66 1.65 13.51 -11.23
N CYS A 67 2.30 13.54 -12.39
CA CYS A 67 3.75 13.52 -12.51
C CYS A 67 4.27 14.91 -12.84
N LEU A 68 4.99 15.52 -11.90
CA LEU A 68 5.56 16.86 -12.05
C LEU A 68 7.06 16.77 -12.32
N ASN A 69 7.57 17.66 -13.19
CA ASN A 69 9.00 17.80 -13.40
C ASN A 69 9.60 18.82 -12.41
N LYS A 70 10.63 18.42 -11.65
CA LYS A 70 11.29 19.28 -10.63
C LYS A 70 11.92 20.54 -11.22
N LYS A 71 12.45 20.45 -12.44
CA LYS A 71 13.17 21.56 -13.12
C LYS A 71 12.23 22.49 -13.85
N GLN A 72 11.32 21.94 -14.64
CA GLN A 72 10.37 22.71 -15.47
C GLN A 72 9.21 23.25 -14.64
N GLN A 73 8.95 22.64 -13.48
CA GLN A 73 7.89 23.02 -12.56
C GLN A 73 6.48 22.96 -13.16
N ASP A 74 6.25 21.93 -13.98
CA ASP A 74 4.98 21.66 -14.66
C ASP A 74 4.58 20.19 -14.48
N ILE A 75 3.31 19.91 -14.78
CA ILE A 75 2.81 18.55 -14.94
C ILE A 75 3.15 18.11 -16.36
N HIS A 76 3.80 16.96 -16.51
CA HIS A 76 4.07 16.36 -17.81
C HIS A 76 3.29 15.07 -18.06
N ASP A 77 2.67 14.50 -17.02
CA ASP A 77 1.80 13.33 -17.15
C ASP A 77 0.72 13.31 -16.05
N VAL A 78 -0.43 12.73 -16.38
CA VAL A 78 -1.56 12.50 -15.48
C VAL A 78 -2.17 11.14 -15.79
N ASP A 79 -2.23 10.27 -14.80
CA ASP A 79 -2.74 8.91 -14.94
C ASP A 79 -3.39 8.40 -13.65
N THR A 80 -3.73 7.11 -13.61
CA THR A 80 -4.19 6.46 -12.37
C THR A 80 -3.08 5.64 -11.75
N GLU A 81 -3.02 5.63 -10.42
CA GLU A 81 -2.19 4.70 -9.66
C GLU A 81 -3.10 3.70 -8.94
N PRO A 82 -2.82 2.37 -9.01
CA PRO A 82 -3.55 1.40 -8.21
C PRO A 82 -3.45 1.67 -6.71
N GLY A 83 -4.52 1.35 -6.00
CA GLY A 83 -4.46 1.22 -4.55
C GLY A 83 -3.68 -0.03 -4.18
N VAL A 84 -2.55 0.11 -3.50
CA VAL A 84 -1.78 -1.03 -2.98
C VAL A 84 -1.89 -1.05 -1.46
N LYS A 85 -2.42 -2.16 -0.91
CA LYS A 85 -2.39 -2.45 0.52
C LYS A 85 -1.59 -3.70 0.77
N LEU A 86 -0.72 -3.64 1.77
CA LEU A 86 0.15 -4.74 2.11
C LEU A 86 0.00 -5.06 3.59
N PHE A 87 -0.23 -6.33 3.89
CA PHE A 87 -0.33 -6.81 5.25
C PHE A 87 0.65 -7.95 5.48
N LEU A 88 1.34 -7.95 6.61
CA LEU A 88 2.06 -9.11 7.09
C LEU A 88 1.22 -9.81 8.16
N TRP A 89 1.02 -11.09 7.95
CA TRP A 89 0.49 -12.02 8.93
C TRP A 89 1.66 -12.79 9.51
N GLN A 90 1.75 -12.78 10.82
CA GLN A 90 2.71 -13.56 11.59
C GLN A 90 1.93 -14.42 12.57
N THR A 91 2.03 -15.74 12.40
CA THR A 91 1.21 -16.70 13.14
C THR A 91 2.07 -17.80 13.75
N SER A 92 1.57 -18.40 14.83
CA SER A 92 2.17 -19.58 15.44
C SER A 92 1.09 -20.43 16.08
N GLU A 93 1.17 -21.74 15.86
CA GLU A 93 0.34 -22.75 16.54
C GLU A 93 0.86 -23.08 17.95
N LEU A 94 2.11 -22.71 18.25
CA LEU A 94 2.80 -23.05 19.50
C LEU A 94 2.82 -21.90 20.50
N LEU A 95 3.03 -20.68 20.02
CA LEU A 95 3.19 -19.50 20.87
C LEU A 95 1.85 -18.86 21.22
N SER A 96 1.76 -18.37 22.46
CA SER A 96 0.71 -17.45 22.86
C SER A 96 0.90 -16.08 22.18
N LEU A 97 -0.18 -15.30 22.10
CA LEU A 97 -0.09 -13.93 21.58
C LEU A 97 0.93 -13.08 22.36
N LYS A 98 1.03 -13.26 23.69
CA LYS A 98 1.98 -12.53 24.53
C LYS A 98 3.42 -12.85 24.14
N GLU A 99 3.71 -14.12 23.86
CA GLU A 99 5.04 -14.53 23.40
C GLU A 99 5.32 -13.98 22.00
N LEU A 100 4.38 -14.09 21.06
CA LEU A 100 4.53 -13.53 19.70
C LEU A 100 4.84 -12.03 19.71
N VAL A 101 4.05 -11.25 20.45
CA VAL A 101 4.25 -9.79 20.57
C VAL A 101 5.56 -9.43 21.27
N SER A 102 6.16 -10.36 22.02
CA SER A 102 7.46 -10.10 22.67
C SER A 102 8.65 -10.27 21.73
N ILE A 103 8.46 -10.88 20.55
CA ILE A 103 9.54 -11.20 19.62
C ILE A 103 9.91 -9.97 18.77
N ASP A 104 8.93 -9.16 18.35
CA ASP A 104 9.18 -7.95 17.58
C ASP A 104 8.52 -6.72 18.20
N GLU A 105 9.02 -5.55 17.80
CA GLU A 105 8.47 -4.25 18.21
C GLU A 105 7.49 -3.70 17.16
N LEU A 106 6.94 -4.55 16.28
CA LEU A 106 5.95 -4.10 15.30
C LEU A 106 4.67 -3.69 16.04
N ASN A 107 3.99 -2.66 15.51
CA ASN A 107 2.70 -2.22 16.05
C ASN A 107 1.58 -2.94 15.29
N PRO A 108 0.97 -4.00 15.86
CA PRO A 108 -0.05 -4.75 15.15
C PRO A 108 -1.31 -3.91 14.96
N ILE A 109 -1.91 -4.00 13.78
CA ILE A 109 -3.25 -3.43 13.51
C ILE A 109 -4.36 -4.40 13.94
N LYS A 110 -4.02 -5.69 14.12
CA LYS A 110 -4.92 -6.72 14.61
C LYS A 110 -4.14 -7.84 15.27
N THR A 111 -4.73 -8.44 16.30
CA THR A 111 -4.19 -9.60 17.01
C THR A 111 -5.30 -10.61 17.31
N TRP A 112 -4.92 -11.86 17.55
CA TRP A 112 -5.81 -12.91 18.06
C TRP A 112 -5.00 -13.98 18.80
N ASN A 113 -5.67 -14.73 19.68
CA ASN A 113 -5.12 -15.90 20.35
C ASN A 113 -5.61 -17.19 19.70
N LEU A 114 -4.80 -18.22 19.88
CA LEU A 114 -5.25 -19.59 19.71
C LEU A 114 -6.50 -19.86 20.57
N GLY A 115 -7.53 -20.44 19.94
CA GLY A 115 -8.82 -20.73 20.58
C GLY A 115 -9.83 -19.58 20.56
N ASP A 116 -9.48 -18.39 20.07
CA ASP A 116 -10.46 -17.31 19.89
C ASP A 116 -11.52 -17.70 18.85
N LYS A 117 -12.72 -17.09 18.91
CA LYS A 117 -13.75 -17.32 17.89
C LYS A 117 -13.31 -16.76 16.54
N HIS A 118 -13.48 -17.54 15.47
CA HIS A 118 -13.14 -17.08 14.13
C HIS A 118 -14.08 -15.93 13.70
N PRO A 119 -13.55 -14.79 13.21
CA PRO A 119 -14.34 -13.57 13.00
C PRO A 119 -15.41 -13.66 11.90
N ARG A 120 -15.28 -14.64 10.99
CA ARG A 120 -16.27 -14.86 9.90
C ARG A 120 -17.08 -16.14 10.05
N PHE A 121 -16.69 -17.05 10.94
CA PHE A 121 -17.27 -18.38 11.06
C PHE A 121 -17.47 -18.68 12.54
N SER A 122 -18.66 -18.37 13.05
CA SER A 122 -18.98 -18.39 14.50
C SER A 122 -18.72 -19.74 15.18
N ASP A 123 -18.75 -20.82 14.41
CA ASP A 123 -18.65 -22.19 14.89
C ASP A 123 -17.21 -22.73 14.84
N LEU A 124 -16.27 -21.92 14.34
CA LEU A 124 -14.85 -22.26 14.26
C LEU A 124 -14.06 -21.44 15.28
N LEU A 125 -13.01 -22.07 15.82
CA LEU A 125 -12.01 -21.42 16.65
C LEU A 125 -10.74 -21.20 15.83
N MET A 126 -9.98 -20.17 16.18
CA MET A 126 -8.64 -19.95 15.65
C MET A 126 -7.73 -21.10 16.12
N ASP A 127 -7.01 -21.70 15.20
CA ASP A 127 -6.04 -22.79 15.45
C ASP A 127 -4.63 -22.28 15.76
N ASN A 128 -4.41 -20.96 15.65
CA ASN A 128 -3.14 -20.30 15.94
C ASN A 128 -3.36 -18.98 16.70
N SER A 129 -2.30 -18.51 17.34
CA SER A 129 -2.18 -17.09 17.72
C SER A 129 -1.57 -16.33 16.55
N GLY A 130 -1.88 -15.04 16.45
CA GLY A 130 -1.25 -14.25 15.42
C GLY A 130 -1.43 -12.74 15.53
N ILE A 131 -0.61 -12.08 14.73
CA ILE A 131 -0.57 -10.63 14.59
C ILE A 131 -0.67 -10.28 13.11
N LYS A 132 -1.36 -9.17 12.83
CA LYS A 132 -1.44 -8.56 11.51
C LYS A 132 -0.83 -7.17 11.57
N TYR A 133 0.08 -6.88 10.66
CA TYR A 133 0.79 -5.61 10.54
C TYR A 133 0.56 -4.98 9.17
N GLU A 134 0.53 -3.66 9.12
CA GLU A 134 0.52 -2.87 7.88
C GLU A 134 1.72 -1.92 7.92
N PRO A 135 2.75 -2.11 7.06
CA PRO A 135 3.99 -1.35 7.13
C PRO A 135 3.84 0.11 6.71
N ASN A 136 2.95 0.35 5.77
CA ASN A 136 2.73 1.65 5.16
C ASN A 136 1.30 1.69 4.60
N SER A 137 0.45 2.52 5.18
CA SER A 137 -0.92 2.76 4.73
C SER A 137 -1.04 3.84 3.65
N GLU A 138 0.01 4.64 3.42
CA GLU A 138 0.03 5.69 2.38
C GLU A 138 0.10 5.07 0.97
N PRO A 139 -0.33 5.76 -0.10
CA PRO A 139 -0.13 5.28 -1.47
C PRO A 139 1.36 5.08 -1.75
N ASP A 140 1.75 3.92 -2.26
CA ASP A 140 3.16 3.61 -2.54
C ASP A 140 3.28 2.42 -3.48
N SER A 141 4.44 2.28 -4.10
CA SER A 141 4.72 1.12 -4.95
C SER A 141 4.69 -0.16 -4.12
N LEU A 142 4.29 -1.26 -4.74
CA LEU A 142 4.35 -2.58 -4.11
C LEU A 142 5.78 -2.92 -3.65
N GLU A 143 6.77 -2.58 -4.48
CA GLU A 143 8.17 -2.91 -4.22
C GLU A 143 8.71 -2.18 -2.98
N ASP A 144 8.38 -0.90 -2.84
CA ASP A 144 8.80 -0.08 -1.70
C ASP A 144 8.12 -0.53 -0.41
N LYS A 145 6.83 -0.85 -0.46
CA LYS A 145 6.10 -1.41 0.69
C LYS A 145 6.68 -2.73 1.17
N ILE A 146 6.97 -3.66 0.24
CA ILE A 146 7.61 -4.94 0.60
C ILE A 146 9.01 -4.69 1.16
N SER A 147 9.79 -3.81 0.54
CA SER A 147 11.15 -3.50 0.99
C SER A 147 11.15 -2.92 2.41
N LEU A 148 10.26 -1.96 2.69
CA LEU A 148 10.09 -1.39 4.01
C LEU A 148 9.69 -2.45 5.03
N LEU A 149 8.73 -3.33 4.69
CA LEU A 149 8.33 -4.43 5.55
C LEU A 149 9.50 -5.35 5.91
N LEU A 150 10.23 -5.84 4.90
CA LEU A 150 11.36 -6.75 5.10
C LEU A 150 12.49 -6.09 5.90
N ASN A 151 12.72 -4.79 5.69
CA ASN A 151 13.67 -4.01 6.48
C ASN A 151 13.22 -3.87 7.94
N ASN A 152 11.91 -3.78 8.21
CA ASN A 152 11.38 -3.73 9.58
C ASN A 152 11.53 -5.08 10.28
N ILE A 153 11.26 -6.20 9.58
CA ILE A 153 11.50 -7.56 10.09
C ILE A 153 12.99 -7.74 10.43
N GLU A 154 13.89 -7.38 9.52
CA GLU A 154 15.34 -7.53 9.68
C GLU A 154 15.90 -6.72 10.86
N LYS A 155 15.30 -5.56 11.17
CA LYS A 155 15.67 -4.74 12.34
C LYS A 155 15.17 -5.30 13.67
N SER A 156 14.29 -6.30 13.67
CA SER A 156 13.80 -6.91 14.90
C SER A 156 14.97 -7.54 15.67
N ARG A 157 15.05 -7.26 16.98
CA ARG A 157 16.16 -7.72 17.83
C ARG A 157 16.21 -9.24 17.99
N ASN A 158 15.10 -9.92 17.70
CA ASN A 158 14.94 -11.34 17.96
C ASN A 158 14.64 -12.15 16.68
N VAL A 159 15.14 -11.72 15.52
CA VAL A 159 14.98 -12.46 14.25
C VAL A 159 15.33 -13.96 14.36
N GLY A 160 16.29 -14.34 15.22
CA GLY A 160 16.63 -15.74 15.46
C GLY A 160 15.47 -16.58 16.01
N LEU A 161 14.61 -15.98 16.85
CA LEU A 161 13.45 -16.65 17.44
C LEU A 161 12.37 -16.99 16.42
N PHE A 162 12.37 -16.32 15.26
CA PHE A 162 11.44 -16.65 14.17
C PHE A 162 11.61 -18.08 13.68
N PHE A 163 12.85 -18.52 13.54
CA PHE A 163 13.18 -19.86 13.04
C PHE A 163 13.03 -20.95 14.11
N GLU A 164 13.29 -20.61 15.38
CA GLU A 164 13.24 -21.56 16.49
C GLU A 164 11.81 -21.92 16.92
N ASN A 165 10.83 -21.05 16.65
CA ASN A 165 9.46 -21.18 17.16
C ASN A 165 8.40 -21.45 16.08
N GLU A 166 8.83 -21.94 14.90
CA GLU A 166 7.95 -22.30 13.77
C GLU A 166 6.96 -21.18 13.41
N ILE A 167 7.42 -19.93 13.45
CA ILE A 167 6.59 -18.77 13.13
C ILE A 167 6.40 -18.72 11.61
N SER A 168 5.15 -18.67 11.20
CA SER A 168 4.77 -18.56 9.79
C SER A 168 4.53 -17.11 9.42
N PHE A 169 5.11 -16.68 8.29
CA PHE A 169 4.94 -15.36 7.75
C PHE A 169 4.26 -15.41 6.38
N ASN A 170 3.18 -14.64 6.24
CA ASN A 170 2.48 -14.49 4.98
C ASN A 170 2.24 -13.00 4.69
N ILE A 171 2.68 -12.53 3.52
CA ILE A 171 2.35 -11.21 3.01
C ILE A 171 1.07 -11.33 2.19
N GLN A 172 0.03 -10.61 2.57
CA GLN A 172 -1.15 -10.41 1.73
C GLN A 172 -1.08 -9.06 1.05
N CYS A 173 -1.05 -9.08 -0.27
CA CYS A 173 -1.08 -7.90 -1.10
C CYS A 173 -2.45 -7.75 -1.76
N PHE A 174 -3.09 -6.60 -1.53
CA PHE A 174 -4.31 -6.20 -2.24
C PHE A 174 -3.96 -5.09 -3.20
N ILE A 175 -4.37 -5.26 -4.46
CA ILE A 175 -4.06 -4.34 -5.54
C ILE A 175 -5.34 -4.02 -6.28
N ASP A 176 -5.74 -2.76 -6.20
CA ASP A 176 -7.01 -2.28 -6.69
C ASP A 176 -6.79 -1.29 -7.84
N TYR A 177 -7.04 -1.74 -9.07
CA TYR A 177 -6.86 -0.96 -10.29
C TYR A 177 -8.11 -0.17 -10.69
N TYR A 178 -7.92 0.84 -11.56
CA TYR A 178 -8.99 1.37 -12.37
C TYR A 178 -9.30 0.43 -13.56
N TYR A 179 -10.57 0.08 -13.77
CA TYR A 179 -10.98 -0.97 -14.72
C TYR A 179 -10.71 -0.65 -16.20
N GLU A 180 -10.61 0.62 -16.57
CA GLU A 180 -10.33 1.01 -17.96
C GLU A 180 -8.84 1.08 -18.27
N ASN A 181 -7.97 0.78 -17.30
CA ASN A 181 -6.56 0.60 -17.59
C ASN A 181 -6.40 -0.62 -18.52
N GLN A 182 -5.96 -0.37 -19.75
CA GLN A 182 -5.78 -1.42 -20.77
C GLN A 182 -4.81 -2.52 -20.31
N LEU A 183 -3.85 -2.15 -19.47
CA LEU A 183 -2.95 -3.06 -18.77
C LEU A 183 -3.12 -2.83 -17.27
N LEU A 184 -3.49 -3.88 -16.54
CA LEU A 184 -3.58 -3.89 -15.06
C LEU A 184 -2.18 -3.95 -14.41
N GLY A 185 -1.24 -3.19 -14.96
CA GLY A 185 0.13 -3.02 -14.50
C GLY A 185 1.08 -4.22 -14.68
N ASN A 186 2.31 -4.01 -14.20
CA ASN A 186 3.38 -4.99 -14.09
C ASN A 186 4.00 -4.86 -12.70
N PHE A 187 4.26 -5.98 -12.04
CA PHE A 187 4.93 -6.01 -10.75
C PHE A 187 6.25 -6.74 -10.87
N ILE A 188 7.30 -6.09 -10.40
CA ILE A 188 8.63 -6.69 -10.33
C ILE A 188 8.99 -6.77 -8.85
N LEU A 189 9.32 -7.98 -8.40
CA LEU A 189 10.04 -8.16 -7.15
C LEU A 189 11.52 -8.25 -7.51
N SER A 190 12.32 -7.29 -7.09
CA SER A 190 13.76 -7.37 -7.29
C SER A 190 14.34 -8.63 -6.67
N ARG A 191 15.49 -9.07 -7.21
CA ARG A 191 16.23 -10.21 -6.66
C ARG A 191 16.58 -10.04 -5.18
N GLY A 192 16.75 -8.79 -4.72
CA GLY A 192 17.02 -8.48 -3.32
C GLY A 192 15.83 -8.82 -2.42
N ILE A 193 14.62 -8.40 -2.83
CA ILE A 193 13.38 -8.72 -2.12
C ILE A 193 13.16 -10.22 -2.06
N VAL A 194 13.27 -10.92 -3.20
CA VAL A 194 13.06 -12.37 -3.24
C VAL A 194 14.01 -13.11 -2.29
N LYS A 195 15.28 -12.70 -2.24
CA LYS A 195 16.26 -13.28 -1.30
C LYS A 195 15.89 -13.05 0.16
N LYS A 196 15.47 -11.83 0.52
CA LYS A 196 15.05 -11.51 1.89
C LYS A 196 13.80 -12.29 2.29
N MET A 197 12.81 -12.41 1.39
CA MET A 197 11.63 -13.23 1.65
C MET A 197 11.99 -14.70 1.88
N MET A 198 12.87 -15.27 1.05
CA MET A 198 13.37 -16.63 1.24
C MET A 198 14.09 -16.80 2.59
N GLN A 199 14.91 -15.82 2.99
CA GLN A 199 15.63 -15.85 4.27
C GLN A 199 14.67 -15.99 5.45
N PHE A 200 13.53 -15.31 5.41
CA PHE A 200 12.52 -15.34 6.47
C PHE A 200 11.40 -16.36 6.24
N ASN A 201 11.54 -17.21 5.20
CA ASN A 201 10.51 -18.18 4.79
C ASN A 201 9.12 -17.55 4.61
N ILE A 202 9.07 -16.37 3.99
CA ILE A 202 7.85 -15.59 3.79
C ILE A 202 7.13 -16.03 2.52
N GLU A 203 5.86 -16.38 2.64
CA GLU A 203 4.94 -16.50 1.52
C GLU A 203 4.35 -15.14 1.12
N ILE A 204 3.98 -14.96 -0.15
CA ILE A 204 3.21 -13.81 -0.61
C ILE A 204 1.98 -14.25 -1.41
N GLU A 205 0.85 -13.64 -1.10
CA GLU A 205 -0.44 -13.81 -1.75
C GLU A 205 -0.84 -12.50 -2.44
N PHE A 206 -1.33 -12.60 -3.68
CA PHE A 206 -1.81 -11.46 -4.47
C PHE A 206 -3.31 -11.53 -4.69
N ASN A 207 -4.02 -10.53 -4.17
CA ASN A 207 -5.44 -10.27 -4.41
C ASN A 207 -5.56 -9.07 -5.34
N ILE A 208 -5.84 -9.33 -6.61
CA ILE A 208 -5.89 -8.29 -7.65
C ILE A 208 -7.34 -8.08 -8.07
N ALA A 209 -7.79 -6.83 -8.01
CA ALA A 209 -9.11 -6.41 -8.42
C ALA A 209 -9.04 -5.16 -9.31
N ALA A 210 -10.10 -4.93 -10.07
CA ALA A 210 -10.27 -3.74 -10.88
C ALA A 210 -11.63 -3.13 -10.57
N TRP A 211 -11.66 -1.80 -10.43
CA TRP A 211 -12.76 -1.02 -9.88
C TRP A 211 -13.09 0.18 -10.76
N GLY A 212 -14.29 0.72 -10.56
CA GLY A 212 -14.84 1.87 -11.24
C GLY A 212 -16.24 1.58 -11.77
N LYS A 213 -16.92 2.61 -12.26
CA LYS A 213 -18.31 2.50 -12.71
C LYS A 213 -18.39 1.75 -14.04
N SER A 214 -18.94 0.53 -14.04
CA SER A 214 -19.46 -0.07 -15.26
C SER A 214 -20.70 0.70 -15.73
N PHE A 215 -20.78 0.97 -17.03
CA PHE A 215 -21.95 1.57 -17.68
C PHE A 215 -23.24 0.78 -17.42
#